data_AF-A0A250JEH7-F1
#
_entry.id   AF-A0A250JEH7-F1
#
_cell.length_a   1.000
_cell.length_b   1.000
_cell.length_c   1.000
_cell.angle_alpha   90.00
_cell.angle_beta   90.00
_cell.angle_gamma   90.00
#
_symmetry.space_group_name_H-M   'P 1'
#
loop_
_entity.id
_entity.type
_entity.pdbx_description
1 polymer ?
#
loop_
_entity_poly.entity_id
_entity_poly.type
_entity_poly.pdbx_seq_one_letter_code
_entity_poly.pdbx_strand_id
1 'polypeptide(L)'
;MLSSLLLVVLTQVACSPGEMSVVCSCKQGMVSACVSLAGDDARRAAQVLDEVQEVLEQASWKAGEEEKKQQLEAAAESLSQSLGSFEPPQCKGQNHHLISRLIARALEEHPTLKGLYKPRDSRFVSRAKDEQSHCGYQEWHRKVDEEVVRWLKSKPNATPKEFMDKLRDIYSRPEMKARFPNGF
;
A
#
# COMPACT_ATOMS: atom_id res chain seq x y z
N MET A 1 -25.29 17.23 17.41
CA MET A 1 -25.35 16.24 18.50
C MET A 1 -26.33 15.09 18.26
N LEU A 2 -27.46 15.27 17.55
CA LEU A 2 -28.42 14.17 17.28
C LEU A 2 -27.99 13.18 16.18
N SER A 3 -27.14 13.61 15.23
CA SER A 3 -26.74 12.75 14.09
C SER A 3 -25.71 11.68 14.44
N SER A 4 -24.93 11.86 15.52
CA SER A 4 -23.93 10.88 15.97
C SER A 4 -24.50 9.80 16.89
N LEU A 5 -25.68 10.04 17.47
CA LEU A 5 -26.38 9.05 18.30
C LEU A 5 -27.06 7.96 17.46
N LEU A 6 -27.49 8.25 16.22
CA LEU A 6 -28.10 7.23 15.35
C LEU A 6 -27.11 6.14 14.89
N LEU A 7 -25.85 6.52 14.64
CA LEU A 7 -24.81 5.60 14.18
C LEU A 7 -24.37 4.59 15.25
N VAL A 8 -24.48 4.94 16.53
CA VAL A 8 -24.11 4.04 17.63
C VAL A 8 -25.21 3.00 17.91
N VAL A 9 -26.47 3.28 17.58
CA VAL A 9 -27.58 2.33 17.82
C VAL A 9 -27.58 1.17 16.80
N LEU A 10 -27.13 1.40 15.55
CA LEU A 10 -27.12 0.35 14.50
C LEU A 10 -26.04 -0.73 14.70
N THR A 11 -25.05 -0.50 15.58
CA THR A 11 -24.03 -1.51 15.85
C THR A 11 -24.49 -2.60 16.81
N GLN A 12 -25.52 -2.33 17.62
CA GLN A 12 -25.98 -3.23 18.70
C GLN A 12 -27.16 -4.14 18.33
N VAL A 13 -27.76 -3.99 17.15
CA VAL A 13 -28.83 -4.88 16.71
C VAL A 13 -28.20 -6.19 16.20
N ALA A 14 -28.52 -7.31 16.87
CA ALA A 14 -28.14 -8.64 16.45
C ALA A 14 -28.88 -8.98 15.15
N CYS A 15 -28.15 -9.46 14.15
CA CYS A 15 -28.73 -9.85 12.87
C CYS A 15 -29.67 -11.03 13.06
N SER A 16 -30.91 -10.87 12.59
CA SER A 16 -31.90 -11.93 12.66
C SER A 16 -31.60 -13.03 11.62
N PRO A 17 -31.85 -14.33 11.92
CA PRO A 17 -31.61 -15.41 10.96
C PRO A 17 -32.46 -15.20 9.69
N GLY A 18 -31.82 -15.05 8.54
CA GLY A 18 -32.47 -14.80 7.24
C GLY A 18 -32.50 -13.34 6.79
N GLU A 19 -31.95 -12.41 7.57
CA GLU A 19 -31.83 -11.01 7.16
C GLU A 19 -30.67 -10.81 6.16
N MET A 20 -31.02 -10.46 4.92
CA MET A 20 -30.06 -10.26 3.81
C MET A 20 -29.58 -8.81 3.69
N SER A 21 -29.59 -8.05 4.79
CA SER A 21 -29.12 -6.67 4.76
C SER A 21 -27.59 -6.64 4.60
N VAL A 22 -27.08 -5.69 3.80
CA VAL A 22 -25.64 -5.54 3.51
C VAL A 22 -24.82 -5.37 4.79
N VAL A 23 -25.41 -4.75 5.82
CA VAL A 23 -24.83 -4.61 7.17
C VAL A 23 -24.68 -5.98 7.85
N CYS A 24 -25.71 -6.82 7.79
CA CYS A 24 -25.70 -8.13 8.42
C CYS A 24 -24.80 -9.13 7.69
N SER A 25 -24.81 -9.13 6.37
CA SER A 25 -23.89 -9.93 5.57
C SER A 25 -22.43 -9.53 5.83
N CYS A 26 -22.14 -8.23 6.00
CA CYS A 26 -20.82 -7.79 6.41
C CYS A 26 -20.44 -8.29 7.82
N LYS A 27 -21.34 -8.15 8.81
CA LYS A 27 -21.10 -8.66 10.18
C LYS A 27 -20.92 -10.18 10.22
N GLN A 28 -21.50 -10.90 9.27
CA GLN A 28 -21.34 -12.36 9.12
C GLN A 28 -20.08 -12.76 8.31
N GLY A 29 -19.23 -11.80 7.94
CA GLY A 29 -17.93 -12.06 7.29
C GLY A 29 -17.96 -12.03 5.77
N MET A 30 -19.06 -11.61 5.15
CA MET A 30 -19.15 -11.48 3.69
C MET A 30 -18.46 -10.19 3.24
N VAL A 31 -17.24 -10.35 2.72
CA VAL A 31 -16.34 -9.25 2.33
C VAL A 31 -17.00 -8.33 1.29
N SER A 32 -17.72 -8.87 0.30
CA SER A 32 -18.42 -8.09 -0.72
C SER A 32 -19.49 -7.15 -0.14
N ALA A 33 -20.17 -7.58 0.92
CA ALA A 33 -21.13 -6.76 1.64
C ALA A 33 -20.44 -5.66 2.47
N CYS A 34 -19.28 -5.96 3.07
CA CYS A 34 -18.48 -4.95 3.77
C CYS A 34 -17.94 -3.87 2.83
N VAL A 35 -17.50 -4.25 1.64
CA VAL A 35 -17.04 -3.30 0.62
C VAL A 35 -18.20 -2.45 0.09
N SER A 36 -19.38 -3.05 -0.08
CA SER A 36 -20.60 -2.32 -0.48
C SER A 36 -21.06 -1.31 0.59
N LEU A 37 -20.81 -1.61 1.88
CA LEU A 37 -21.06 -0.68 2.98
C LEU A 37 -20.06 0.49 3.01
N ALA A 38 -18.83 0.27 2.57
CA ALA A 38 -17.74 1.25 2.52
C ALA A 38 -17.80 2.14 1.26
N GLY A 39 -19.00 2.41 0.76
CA GLY A 39 -19.28 2.87 -0.60
C GLY A 39 -18.73 4.24 -0.99
N ASP A 40 -17.49 4.25 -1.48
CA ASP A 40 -16.99 5.31 -2.37
C ASP A 40 -16.60 4.82 -3.78
N ASP A 41 -16.58 3.50 -4.06
CA ASP A 41 -16.13 3.04 -5.39
C ASP A 41 -16.69 1.67 -5.85
N ALA A 42 -18.02 1.53 -5.87
CA ALA A 42 -18.72 0.29 -6.19
C ALA A 42 -18.39 -0.30 -7.59
N ARG A 43 -18.06 0.54 -8.58
CA ARG A 43 -17.63 0.05 -9.91
C ARG A 43 -16.25 -0.57 -9.88
N ARG A 44 -15.32 0.02 -9.12
CA ARG A 44 -13.98 -0.54 -8.94
C ARG A 44 -14.04 -1.83 -8.14
N ALA A 45 -14.82 -1.88 -7.06
CA ALA A 45 -15.01 -3.12 -6.28
C ALA A 45 -15.50 -4.30 -7.14
N ALA A 46 -16.37 -4.05 -8.12
CA ALA A 46 -16.84 -5.09 -9.04
C ALA A 46 -15.75 -5.59 -10.00
N GLN A 47 -14.94 -4.69 -10.58
CA GLN A 47 -13.82 -5.06 -11.46
C GLN A 47 -12.77 -5.90 -10.74
N VAL A 48 -12.52 -5.55 -9.48
CA VAL A 48 -11.61 -6.23 -8.58
C VAL A 48 -12.06 -7.66 -8.29
N LEU A 49 -13.35 -7.87 -8.04
CA LEU A 49 -13.90 -9.20 -7.80
C LEU A 49 -13.80 -10.10 -9.04
N ASP A 50 -14.00 -9.53 -10.23
CA ASP A 50 -13.91 -10.23 -11.50
C ASP A 50 -12.47 -10.70 -11.78
N GLU A 51 -11.48 -9.82 -11.58
CA GLU A 51 -10.05 -10.14 -11.72
C GLU A 51 -9.59 -11.22 -10.71
N VAL A 52 -10.09 -11.18 -9.47
CA VAL A 52 -9.78 -12.19 -8.44
C VAL A 52 -10.33 -13.56 -8.82
N GLN A 53 -11.55 -13.59 -9.32
CA GLN A 53 -12.22 -14.83 -9.68
C GLN A 53 -11.54 -15.51 -10.86
N GLU A 54 -11.14 -14.77 -11.89
CA GLU A 54 -10.44 -15.30 -13.05
C GLU A 54 -9.10 -15.96 -12.67
N VAL A 55 -8.33 -15.33 -11.77
CA VAL A 55 -7.03 -15.84 -11.32
C VAL A 55 -7.18 -17.10 -10.44
N LEU A 56 -8.19 -17.11 -9.56
CA LEU A 56 -8.52 -18.28 -8.75
C LEU A 56 -8.97 -19.47 -9.61
N GLU A 57 -9.75 -19.20 -10.65
CA GLU A 57 -10.14 -20.23 -11.62
C GLU A 57 -8.90 -20.77 -12.33
N GLN A 58 -8.05 -19.92 -12.92
CA GLN A 58 -6.83 -20.36 -13.62
C GLN A 58 -5.86 -21.19 -12.73
N ALA A 59 -5.71 -20.82 -11.45
CA ALA A 59 -4.89 -21.56 -10.49
C ALA A 59 -5.49 -22.94 -10.11
N SER A 60 -6.81 -23.10 -10.18
CA SER A 60 -7.50 -24.36 -9.87
C SER A 60 -7.22 -25.46 -10.91
N TRP A 61 -6.85 -25.10 -12.14
CA TRP A 61 -6.70 -26.07 -13.23
C TRP A 61 -5.30 -26.67 -13.40
N LYS A 62 -4.26 -26.22 -12.67
CA LYS A 62 -2.87 -26.56 -13.04
C LYS A 62 -1.84 -26.98 -11.98
N ALA A 63 -2.11 -27.04 -10.68
CA ALA A 63 -0.98 -27.16 -9.72
C ALA A 63 -1.15 -28.16 -8.58
N GLY A 64 -0.05 -28.86 -8.25
CA GLY A 64 0.16 -29.50 -6.94
C GLY A 64 0.30 -28.46 -5.83
N GLU A 65 0.19 -28.87 -4.56
CA GLU A 65 -0.01 -27.98 -3.40
C GLU A 65 1.02 -26.83 -3.28
N GLU A 66 2.30 -27.10 -3.57
CA GLU A 66 3.37 -26.09 -3.45
C GLU A 66 3.37 -25.06 -4.58
N GLU A 67 3.08 -25.50 -5.80
CA GLU A 67 2.98 -24.65 -6.99
C GLU A 67 1.70 -23.81 -6.93
N LYS A 68 0.63 -24.37 -6.34
CA LYS A 68 -0.62 -23.66 -6.04
C LYS A 68 -0.39 -22.54 -5.04
N LYS A 69 0.45 -22.75 -4.02
CA LYS A 69 0.80 -21.72 -3.03
C LYS A 69 1.59 -20.57 -3.64
N GLN A 70 2.60 -20.87 -4.47
CA GLN A 70 3.38 -19.84 -5.15
C GLN A 70 2.54 -19.03 -6.14
N GLN A 71 1.63 -19.68 -6.87
CA GLN A 71 0.70 -19.01 -7.76
C GLN A 71 -0.32 -18.15 -6.99
N LEU A 72 -0.82 -18.62 -5.84
CA LEU A 72 -1.70 -17.83 -4.98
C LEU A 72 -0.98 -16.61 -4.39
N GLU A 73 0.29 -16.76 -3.99
CA GLU A 73 1.11 -15.65 -3.46
C GLU A 73 1.43 -14.63 -4.55
N ALA A 74 1.79 -15.06 -5.76
CA ALA A 74 2.01 -14.18 -6.90
C ALA A 74 0.72 -13.49 -7.35
N ALA A 75 -0.41 -14.22 -7.36
CA ALA A 75 -1.74 -13.66 -7.61
C ALA A 75 -2.13 -12.64 -6.54
N ALA A 76 -1.90 -12.92 -5.27
CA ALA A 76 -2.18 -12.00 -4.17
C ALA A 76 -1.27 -10.76 -4.22
N GLU A 77 -0.01 -10.88 -4.63
CA GLU A 77 0.92 -9.76 -4.79
C GLU A 77 0.55 -8.91 -6.02
N SER A 78 0.19 -9.55 -7.15
CA SER A 78 -0.31 -8.89 -8.36
C SER A 78 -1.65 -8.19 -8.11
N LEU A 79 -2.55 -8.84 -7.40
CA LEU A 79 -3.81 -8.27 -6.97
C LEU A 79 -3.57 -7.11 -6.00
N SER A 80 -2.71 -7.26 -4.99
CA SER A 80 -2.35 -6.15 -4.08
C SER A 80 -1.77 -4.94 -4.83
N GLN A 81 -1.08 -5.18 -5.95
CA GLN A 81 -0.57 -4.14 -6.85
C GLN A 81 -1.68 -3.50 -7.71
N SER A 82 -2.57 -4.31 -8.32
CA SER A 82 -3.74 -3.89 -9.14
C SER A 82 -4.78 -3.12 -8.31
N LEU A 83 -5.07 -3.62 -7.10
CA LEU A 83 -6.05 -3.07 -6.18
C LEU A 83 -5.61 -1.77 -5.50
N GLY A 84 -4.38 -1.30 -5.73
CA GLY A 84 -3.92 -0.07 -5.11
C GLY A 84 -4.15 -0.08 -3.60
N SER A 85 -3.71 -1.14 -2.90
CA SER A 85 -3.74 -1.29 -1.43
C SER A 85 -4.76 -0.37 -0.73
N PHE A 86 -6.04 -0.77 -0.76
CA PHE A 86 -7.08 -0.18 0.10
C PHE A 86 -6.78 -0.52 1.56
N GLU A 87 -5.74 0.08 2.11
CA GLU A 87 -5.48 0.05 3.53
C GLU A 87 -6.25 1.24 4.14
N PRO A 88 -7.16 1.01 5.11
CA PRO A 88 -7.76 2.12 5.85
C PRO A 88 -6.62 2.95 6.45
N PRO A 89 -6.71 4.30 6.45
CA PRO A 89 -5.66 5.15 6.98
C PRO A 89 -5.66 5.02 8.50
N GLN A 90 -5.09 3.95 9.02
CA GLN A 90 -4.37 4.08 10.26
C GLN A 90 -3.06 4.77 9.87
N CYS A 91 -3.12 6.09 9.70
CA CYS A 91 -1.97 6.98 9.55
C CYS A 91 -1.20 6.99 10.89
N LYS A 92 -0.73 5.82 11.31
CA LYS A 92 -0.07 5.61 12.57
C LYS A 92 1.41 5.85 12.36
N GLY A 93 1.89 6.92 12.98
CA GLY A 93 3.29 7.29 13.02
C GLY A 93 3.60 8.51 12.16
N GLN A 94 4.54 9.30 12.64
CA GLN A 94 5.10 10.45 11.92
C GLN A 94 6.41 10.08 11.20
N ASN A 95 6.89 8.85 11.37
CA ASN A 95 8.17 8.42 10.81
C ASN A 95 7.96 7.88 9.39
N HIS A 96 8.57 8.54 8.42
CA HIS A 96 8.58 8.15 7.02
C HIS A 96 9.95 7.57 6.65
N HIS A 97 9.96 6.34 6.15
CA HIS A 97 11.18 5.67 5.71
C HIS A 97 11.47 5.98 4.24
N LEU A 98 12.61 6.62 3.96
CA LEU A 98 12.97 7.02 2.60
C LEU A 98 13.33 5.83 1.70
N ILE A 99 13.91 4.78 2.30
CA ILE A 99 14.29 3.56 1.58
C ILE A 99 13.19 2.53 1.77
N SER A 100 12.29 2.50 0.79
CA SER A 100 11.22 1.52 0.71
C SER A 100 11.76 0.13 0.39
N ARG A 101 10.87 -0.87 0.47
CA ARG A 101 11.21 -2.24 0.03
C ARG A 101 11.54 -2.28 -1.47
N LEU A 102 10.89 -1.44 -2.29
CA LEU A 102 11.13 -1.42 -3.73
C LEU A 102 12.51 -0.83 -4.06
N ILE A 103 12.85 0.30 -3.45
CA ILE A 103 14.18 0.91 -3.60
C ILE A 103 15.26 -0.04 -3.08
N ALA A 104 15.04 -0.69 -1.93
CA ALA A 104 16.00 -1.66 -1.39
C ALA A 104 16.24 -2.85 -2.32
N ARG A 105 15.19 -3.41 -2.95
CA ARG A 105 15.35 -4.46 -3.97
C ARG A 105 16.20 -3.97 -5.15
N ALA A 106 15.95 -2.77 -5.65
CA ALA A 106 16.74 -2.20 -6.75
C ALA A 106 18.21 -1.94 -6.34
N LEU A 107 18.47 -1.58 -5.08
CA LEU A 107 19.83 -1.41 -4.56
C LEU A 107 20.57 -2.75 -4.45
N GLU A 108 19.90 -3.83 -4.09
CA GLU A 108 20.49 -5.18 -4.03
C GLU A 108 20.93 -5.71 -5.41
N GLU A 109 20.33 -5.19 -6.48
CA GLU A 109 20.70 -5.49 -7.87
C GLU A 109 21.76 -4.51 -8.42
N HIS A 110 22.06 -3.42 -7.70
CA HIS A 110 22.92 -2.35 -8.20
C HIS A 110 24.41 -2.71 -8.07
N PRO A 111 25.23 -2.59 -9.14
CA PRO A 111 26.63 -3.07 -9.16
C PRO A 111 27.52 -2.52 -8.04
N THR A 112 27.32 -1.25 -7.68
CA THR A 112 28.17 -0.52 -6.71
C THR A 112 27.49 -0.25 -5.36
N LEU A 113 26.17 -0.40 -5.25
CA LEU A 113 25.39 0.00 -4.07
C LEU A 113 24.81 -1.19 -3.30
N LYS A 114 24.92 -2.41 -3.84
CA LYS A 114 24.49 -3.65 -3.21
C LYS A 114 25.08 -3.83 -1.81
N GLY A 115 24.23 -4.20 -0.86
CA GLY A 115 24.62 -4.48 0.53
C GLY A 115 24.91 -3.27 1.41
N LEU A 116 24.83 -2.04 0.89
CA LEU A 116 25.12 -0.81 1.66
C LEU A 116 23.89 -0.25 2.41
N TYR A 117 22.69 -0.63 1.96
CA TYR A 117 21.41 -0.08 2.44
C TYR A 117 20.43 -1.20 2.72
N LYS A 118 19.58 -1.01 3.74
CA LYS A 118 18.54 -1.97 4.11
C LYS A 118 17.14 -1.35 3.96
N PRO A 119 16.09 -2.15 3.70
CA PRO A 119 14.72 -1.67 3.78
C PRO A 119 14.45 -1.08 5.17
N ARG A 120 13.79 0.07 5.24
CA ARG A 120 13.44 0.75 6.51
C ARG A 120 14.65 1.02 7.43
N ASP A 121 15.82 1.22 6.85
CA ASP A 121 17.02 1.59 7.60
C ASP A 121 16.76 2.85 8.45
N SER A 122 17.03 2.75 9.75
CA SER A 122 16.72 3.80 10.74
C SER A 122 17.53 5.08 10.52
N ARG A 123 18.65 5.00 9.79
CA ARG A 123 19.40 6.17 9.34
C ARG A 123 18.60 7.02 8.35
N PHE A 124 17.58 6.45 7.72
CA PHE A 124 16.82 7.01 6.60
C PHE A 124 15.35 7.25 6.97
N VAL A 125 15.15 7.92 8.10
CA VAL A 125 13.82 8.25 8.62
C VAL A 125 13.65 9.76 8.66
N SER A 126 12.61 10.25 8.01
CA SER A 126 12.16 11.64 8.10
C SER A 126 10.90 11.72 8.94
N ARG A 127 10.64 12.88 9.55
CA ARG A 127 9.43 13.11 10.34
C ARG A 127 8.43 13.92 9.52
N ALA A 128 7.26 13.33 9.29
CA ALA A 128 6.11 14.02 8.75
C ALA A 128 5.69 15.17 9.68
N LYS A 129 5.26 16.28 9.08
CA LYS A 129 4.80 17.47 9.80
C LYS A 129 3.61 17.16 10.70
N ASP A 130 2.66 16.40 10.16
CA ASP A 130 1.42 15.98 10.81
C ASP A 130 0.96 14.64 10.23
N GLU A 131 -0.10 14.06 10.82
CA GLU A 131 -0.69 12.80 10.36
C GLU A 131 -1.10 12.89 8.89
N GLN A 132 -1.72 14.00 8.47
CA GLN A 132 -2.18 14.23 7.10
C GLN A 132 -1.03 14.24 6.09
N SER A 133 0.14 14.76 6.47
CA SER A 133 1.34 14.79 5.65
C SER A 133 1.88 13.40 5.34
N HIS A 134 1.65 12.45 6.25
CA HIS A 134 1.94 11.03 6.06
C HIS A 134 0.79 10.25 5.39
N CYS A 135 -0.44 10.77 5.47
CA CYS A 135 -1.60 10.21 4.76
C CYS A 135 -1.53 10.42 3.23
N GLY A 136 -2.26 9.58 2.48
CA GLY A 136 -2.15 9.50 1.02
C GLY A 136 -0.83 8.90 0.56
N TYR A 137 -0.14 8.18 1.47
CA TYR A 137 1.17 7.55 1.32
C TYR A 137 1.38 6.97 -0.08
N GLN A 138 0.43 6.20 -0.60
CA GLN A 138 0.70 5.33 -1.73
C GLN A 138 0.97 6.05 -3.05
N GLU A 139 0.26 7.13 -3.40
CA GLU A 139 0.43 7.71 -4.73
C GLU A 139 1.75 8.48 -4.86
N TRP A 140 2.03 9.39 -3.93
CA TRP A 140 3.26 10.19 -3.99
C TRP A 140 4.48 9.32 -3.68
N HIS A 141 4.37 8.35 -2.76
CA HIS A 141 5.47 7.46 -2.41
C HIS A 141 5.83 6.54 -3.57
N ARG A 142 4.85 5.98 -4.29
CA ARG A 142 5.11 5.18 -5.50
C ARG A 142 5.83 6.00 -6.56
N LYS A 143 5.42 7.26 -6.78
CA LYS A 143 6.11 8.17 -7.73
C LYS A 143 7.57 8.40 -7.33
N VAL A 144 7.83 8.63 -6.04
CA VAL A 144 9.20 8.76 -5.51
C VAL A 144 9.99 7.47 -5.69
N ASP A 145 9.42 6.31 -5.33
CA ASP A 145 10.05 5.01 -5.49
C ASP A 145 10.43 4.74 -6.95
N GLU A 146 9.48 4.92 -7.87
CA GLU A 146 9.69 4.76 -9.31
C GLU A 146 10.79 5.69 -9.83
N GLU A 147 10.82 6.93 -9.37
CA GLU A 147 11.86 7.89 -9.74
C GLU A 147 13.25 7.43 -9.28
N VAL A 148 13.37 6.99 -8.03
CA VAL A 148 14.63 6.49 -7.47
C VAL A 148 15.08 5.21 -8.18
N VAL A 149 14.18 4.26 -8.41
CA VAL A 149 14.49 3.02 -9.14
C VAL A 149 14.93 3.30 -10.57
N ARG A 150 14.24 4.21 -11.27
CA ARG A 150 14.62 4.62 -12.63
C ARG A 150 16.01 5.28 -12.64
N TRP A 151 16.29 6.13 -11.66
CA TRP A 151 17.60 6.75 -11.49
C TRP A 151 18.70 5.71 -11.27
N LEU A 152 18.49 4.75 -10.36
CA LEU A 152 19.41 3.65 -10.08
C LEU A 152 19.73 2.85 -11.36
N LYS A 153 18.70 2.47 -12.12
CA LYS A 153 18.87 1.75 -13.39
C LYS A 153 19.65 2.56 -14.43
N SER A 154 19.51 3.89 -14.43
CA SER A 154 20.23 4.77 -15.37
C SER A 154 21.68 5.08 -14.97
N LYS A 155 22.09 4.74 -13.74
CA LYS A 155 23.38 5.13 -13.14
C LYS A 155 24.09 3.91 -12.54
N PRO A 156 24.48 2.89 -13.34
CA PRO A 156 25.05 1.63 -12.82
C PRO A 156 26.34 1.80 -12.00
N ASN A 157 27.04 2.93 -12.16
CA ASN A 157 28.26 3.28 -11.44
C ASN A 157 28.04 4.29 -10.31
N ALA A 158 26.78 4.55 -9.91
CA ALA A 158 26.47 5.51 -8.86
C ALA A 158 27.21 5.18 -7.56
N THR A 159 27.76 6.22 -6.95
CA THR A 159 28.40 6.14 -5.65
C THR A 159 27.38 6.30 -4.51
N PRO A 160 27.71 5.86 -3.29
CA PRO A 160 26.87 6.12 -2.12
C PRO A 160 26.53 7.61 -1.97
N LYS A 161 27.50 8.50 -2.21
CA LYS A 161 27.29 9.94 -2.14
C LYS A 161 26.24 10.41 -3.15
N GLU A 162 26.31 9.97 -4.40
CA GLU A 162 25.34 10.35 -5.44
C GLU A 162 23.93 9.85 -5.13
N PHE A 163 23.80 8.65 -4.56
CA PHE A 163 22.52 8.14 -4.10
C PHE A 163 21.94 9.01 -2.97
N MET A 164 22.77 9.39 -2.00
CA MET A 164 22.36 10.31 -0.92
C MET A 164 21.93 11.67 -1.46
N ASP A 165 22.69 12.22 -2.42
CA ASP A 165 22.37 13.49 -3.06
C ASP A 165 21.05 13.39 -3.83
N LYS A 166 20.77 12.25 -4.48
CA LYS A 166 19.48 12.01 -5.16
C LYS A 166 18.30 11.99 -4.19
N LEU A 167 18.44 11.32 -3.05
CA LEU A 167 17.40 11.36 -2.01
C LEU A 167 17.22 12.78 -1.49
N ARG A 168 18.30 13.50 -1.19
CA ARG A 168 18.22 14.88 -0.70
C ARG A 168 17.56 15.83 -1.70
N ASP A 169 17.84 15.66 -3.00
CA ASP A 169 17.17 16.40 -4.08
C ASP A 169 15.66 16.22 -4.03
N ILE A 170 15.19 14.97 -4.00
CA ILE A 170 13.75 14.65 -3.93
C ILE A 170 13.12 15.29 -2.69
N TYR A 171 13.72 15.09 -1.52
CA TYR A 171 13.17 15.60 -0.24
C TYR A 171 13.34 17.10 -0.05
N SER A 172 14.07 17.78 -0.93
CA SER A 172 14.22 19.25 -0.92
C SER A 172 13.14 19.98 -1.72
N ARG A 173 12.32 19.25 -2.49
CA ARG A 173 11.26 19.82 -3.34
C ARG A 173 10.14 20.47 -2.51
N PRO A 174 9.44 21.49 -3.03
CA PRO A 174 8.40 22.20 -2.28
C PRO A 174 7.31 21.29 -1.70
N GLU A 175 6.81 20.33 -2.48
CA GLU A 175 5.79 19.38 -2.07
C GLU A 175 6.28 18.39 -1.00
N MET A 176 7.56 18.02 -1.07
CA MET A 176 8.19 17.13 -0.10
C MET A 176 8.50 17.87 1.20
N LYS A 177 8.96 19.13 1.13
CA LYS A 177 9.14 20.00 2.30
C LYS A 177 7.84 20.34 2.99
N ALA A 178 6.74 20.48 2.24
CA ALA A 178 5.42 20.69 2.83
C ALA A 178 4.99 19.51 3.73
N ARG A 179 5.40 18.29 3.37
CA ARG A 179 5.12 17.05 4.11
C ARG A 179 6.17 16.74 5.19
N PHE A 180 7.44 16.94 4.85
CA PHE A 180 8.64 16.61 5.63
C PHE A 180 9.51 17.87 5.75
N PRO A 181 9.16 18.83 6.61
CA PRO A 181 9.81 20.15 6.66
C PRO A 181 11.28 20.10 7.04
N ASN A 182 11.68 19.06 7.77
CA ASN A 182 13.07 18.81 8.15
C ASN A 182 13.81 17.92 7.15
N GLY A 183 13.16 17.52 6.05
CA GLY A 183 13.73 16.72 4.98
C GLY A 183 14.40 15.44 5.48
N PHE A 184 15.58 15.17 4.91
CA PHE A 184 16.46 14.05 5.19
C PHE A 184 17.94 14.46 5.15
#